data_AF-A0A537WR71-F1
#
_entry.id   AF-A0A537WR71-F1
#
_cell.length_a   1.000
_cell.length_b   1.000
_cell.length_c   1.000
_cell.angle_alpha   90.00
_cell.angle_beta   90.00
_cell.angle_gamma   90.00
#
_symmetry.space_group_name_H-M   'P 1'
#
loop_
_entity.id
_entity.type
_entity.pdbx_description
1 polymer ?
#
loop_
_entity_poly.entity_id
_entity_poly.type
_entity_poly.pdbx_seq_one_letter_code
_entity_poly.pdbx_strand_id
1 'polypeptide(L)'
;MRQLARLFDDRAAGLRGKIVCLYAVLIAANLGAWAWAIAAFAGNAVLLGTALLAYGLGLRHAVDADHVAAIDNATRKLMQEGKRPIGLGFFFALGHSTVV
;
A
#
# COMPACT_ATOMS: atom_id res chain seq x y z
N MET A 1 22.55 -0.88 0.06
CA MET A 1 21.80 0.20 -0.62
C MET A 1 21.50 -0.04 -2.11
N ARG A 2 22.32 -0.78 -2.89
CA ARG A 2 22.06 -1.03 -4.34
C ARG A 2 20.94 -2.03 -4.69
N GLN A 3 20.50 -2.88 -3.75
CA GLN A 3 19.48 -3.91 -4.02
C GLN A 3 18.04 -3.36 -3.96
N LEU A 4 17.75 -2.43 -3.05
CA LEU A 4 16.43 -1.76 -2.95
C LEU A 4 16.09 -0.99 -4.24
N ALA A 5 17.07 -0.30 -4.85
CA ALA A 5 16.87 0.43 -6.10
C ALA A 5 16.52 -0.48 -7.30
N ARG A 6 16.93 -1.77 -7.28
CA ARG A 6 16.60 -2.73 -8.36
C ARG A 6 15.17 -3.27 -8.25
N LEU A 7 14.61 -3.33 -7.04
CA LEU A 7 13.23 -3.74 -6.81
C LEU A 7 12.23 -2.72 -7.39
N PHE A 8 12.61 -1.44 -7.41
CA PHE A 8 11.82 -0.33 -7.98
C PHE A 8 12.29 0.12 -9.37
N ASP A 9 13.17 -0.65 -10.02
CA ASP A 9 13.66 -0.36 -11.37
C ASP A 9 12.55 -0.60 -12.42
N ASP A 10 12.38 0.30 -13.38
CA ASP A 10 11.34 0.25 -14.43
C ASP A 10 11.58 -0.85 -15.49
N ARG A 11 12.70 -1.57 -15.39
CA ARG A 11 13.08 -2.66 -16.31
C ARG A 11 12.11 -3.84 -16.23
N ALA A 12 11.81 -4.40 -17.40
CA ALA A 12 10.89 -5.53 -17.59
C ALA A 12 11.34 -6.85 -16.90
N ALA A 13 12.63 -6.98 -16.57
CA ALA A 13 13.15 -8.17 -15.92
C ALA A 13 12.60 -8.30 -14.49
N GLY A 14 11.94 -9.43 -14.20
CA GLY A 14 11.47 -9.76 -12.85
C GLY A 14 10.17 -9.06 -12.41
N LEU A 15 9.36 -8.51 -13.34
CA LEU A 15 8.09 -7.84 -13.04
C LEU A 15 7.17 -8.67 -12.12
N ARG A 16 6.95 -9.95 -12.46
CA ARG A 16 6.12 -10.86 -11.65
C ARG A 16 6.68 -11.02 -10.23
N GLY A 17 8.00 -11.15 -10.09
CA GLY A 17 8.66 -11.25 -8.79
C GLY A 17 8.52 -9.98 -7.95
N LYS A 18 8.63 -8.80 -8.56
CA LYS A 18 8.42 -7.50 -7.90
C LYS A 18 6.98 -7.36 -7.39
N ILE A 19 6.00 -7.71 -8.22
CA ILE A 19 4.57 -7.69 -7.86
C ILE A 19 4.32 -8.67 -6.70
N VAL A 20 4.78 -9.92 -6.82
CA VAL A 20 4.62 -10.93 -5.77
C VAL A 20 5.26 -10.46 -4.46
N CYS A 21 6.48 -9.91 -4.50
CA CYS A 21 7.16 -9.38 -3.33
C CYS A 21 6.37 -8.23 -2.69
N LEU A 22 5.88 -7.28 -3.49
CA LEU A 22 5.09 -6.15 -3.00
C LEU A 22 3.82 -6.62 -2.29
N TYR A 23 3.05 -7.51 -2.93
CA TYR A 23 1.84 -8.06 -2.31
C TYR A 23 2.14 -8.90 -1.08
N ALA A 24 3.21 -9.70 -1.10
CA ALA A 24 3.60 -10.49 0.06
C ALA A 24 3.91 -9.62 1.28
N VAL A 25 4.64 -8.51 1.09
CA VAL A 25 4.94 -7.55 2.15
C VAL A 25 3.66 -6.88 2.67
N LEU A 26 2.77 -6.43 1.78
CA LEU A 26 1.52 -5.79 2.16
C LEU A 26 0.59 -6.73 2.95
N ILE A 27 0.46 -7.98 2.50
CA ILE A 27 -0.35 -9.00 3.19
C ILE A 27 0.26 -9.30 4.55
N ALA A 28 1.57 -9.52 4.64
CA ALA A 28 2.25 -9.80 5.90
C ALA A 28 2.08 -8.65 6.91
N ALA A 29 2.25 -7.40 6.46
CA ALA A 29 2.04 -6.22 7.30
C ALA A 29 0.60 -6.11 7.80
N ASN A 30 -0.39 -6.35 6.92
CA ASN A 30 -1.81 -6.31 7.30
C ASN A 30 -2.18 -7.40 8.30
N LEU A 31 -1.70 -8.63 8.09
CA LEU A 31 -1.89 -9.75 9.03
C LEU A 31 -1.22 -9.46 10.37
N GLY A 32 -0.02 -8.87 10.36
CA GLY A 32 0.69 -8.45 11.57
C GLY A 32 -0.08 -7.39 12.36
N ALA A 33 -0.64 -6.38 11.67
CA ALA A 33 -1.46 -5.35 12.29
C ALA A 33 -2.73 -5.92 12.94
N TRP A 34 -3.42 -6.83 12.25
CA TRP A 34 -4.61 -7.50 12.80
C TRP A 34 -4.28 -8.44 13.96
N ALA A 35 -3.21 -9.21 13.86
CA ALA A 35 -2.74 -10.06 14.95
C ALA A 35 -2.38 -9.23 16.19
N TRP A 36 -1.72 -8.09 16.01
CA TRP A 36 -1.46 -7.13 17.08
C TRP A 36 -2.76 -6.59 17.68
N ALA A 37 -3.70 -6.13 16.86
CA ALA A 37 -4.97 -5.59 17.33
C ALA A 37 -5.75 -6.61 18.17
N ILE A 38 -5.81 -7.87 17.71
CA ILE A 38 -6.43 -8.96 18.46
C ILE A 38 -5.69 -9.21 19.77
N ALA A 39 -4.35 -9.32 19.76
CA ALA A 39 -3.58 -9.55 20.98
C ALA A 39 -3.73 -8.40 22.00
N ALA A 40 -3.77 -7.15 21.54
CA ALA A 40 -3.91 -5.96 22.38
C ALA A 40 -5.33 -5.76 22.91
N PHE A 41 -6.36 -6.15 22.15
CA PHE A 41 -7.77 -5.89 22.47
C PHE A 41 -8.60 -7.16 22.71
N ALA A 42 -7.98 -8.33 22.89
CA ALA A 42 -8.68 -9.62 23.04
C ALA A 42 -9.76 -9.63 24.14
N GLY A 43 -9.54 -8.89 25.23
CA GLY A 43 -10.49 -8.78 26.35
C GLY A 43 -11.49 -7.63 26.24
N ASN A 44 -11.42 -6.81 25.19
CA ASN A 44 -12.25 -5.62 25.03
C ASN A 44 -12.88 -5.56 23.63
N ALA A 45 -14.08 -6.14 23.52
CA ALA A 45 -14.83 -6.21 22.26
C ALA A 45 -15.15 -4.82 21.67
N VAL A 46 -15.33 -3.80 22.51
CA VAL A 46 -15.58 -2.43 22.04
C VAL A 46 -14.35 -1.88 21.32
N LEU A 47 -13.15 -2.03 21.89
CA LEU A 47 -11.92 -1.56 21.24
C LEU A 47 -11.62 -2.32 19.96
N LEU A 48 -11.86 -3.63 19.93
CA LEU A 48 -11.75 -4.42 18.70
C LEU A 48 -12.76 -3.96 17.63
N GLY A 49 -13.99 -3.63 18.03
CA GLY A 49 -15.00 -3.02 17.17
C GLY A 49 -14.55 -1.66 16.62
N THR A 50 -13.93 -0.81 17.45
CA THR A 50 -13.37 0.46 16.97
C THR A 50 -12.20 0.28 16.01
N ALA A 51 -11.37 -0.74 16.20
CA ALA A 51 -10.29 -1.07 15.27
C ALA A 51 -10.85 -1.48 13.90
N LEU A 52 -11.93 -2.27 13.88
CA LEU A 52 -12.64 -2.63 12.64
C LEU A 52 -13.24 -1.40 11.95
N LEU A 53 -13.87 -0.51 12.70
CA LEU A 53 -14.42 0.74 12.15
C LEU A 53 -13.32 1.65 11.59
N ALA A 54 -12.21 1.82 12.32
CA ALA A 54 -11.07 2.59 11.86
C ALA A 54 -10.48 2.00 10.56
N TYR A 55 -10.35 0.66 10.48
CA TYR A 55 -9.91 -0.02 9.27
C TYR A 55 -10.89 0.19 8.11
N GLY A 56 -12.20 0.06 8.34
CA GLY A 56 -13.22 0.29 7.31
C GLY A 56 -13.28 1.73 6.81
N LEU A 57 -13.20 2.72 7.71
CA LEU A 57 -13.16 4.14 7.35
C LEU A 57 -11.87 4.49 6.61
N GLY A 58 -10.72 3.94 7.02
CA GLY A 58 -9.47 4.08 6.30
C GLY A 58 -9.52 3.49 4.90
N LEU A 59 -10.11 2.29 4.74
CA LEU A 59 -10.35 1.69 3.43
C LEU A 59 -11.26 2.55 2.55
N ARG A 60 -12.33 3.13 3.10
CA ARG A 60 -13.18 4.06 2.37
C ARG A 60 -12.37 5.26 1.87
N HIS A 61 -11.60 5.87 2.75
CA HIS A 61 -10.78 7.03 2.40
C HIS A 61 -9.76 6.72 1.31
N ALA A 62 -9.14 5.54 1.34
CA ALA A 62 -8.20 5.11 0.32
C ALA A 62 -8.81 4.91 -1.08
N VAL A 63 -10.14 4.79 -1.17
CA VAL A 63 -10.90 4.59 -2.42
C VAL A 63 -11.57 5.89 -2.90
N ASP A 64 -11.25 7.03 -2.27
CA ASP A 64 -11.73 8.33 -2.70
C ASP A 64 -11.22 8.66 -4.13
N ALA A 65 -12.07 9.36 -4.89
CA ALA A 65 -11.85 9.56 -6.33
C ALA A 65 -10.60 10.39 -6.64
N ASP A 66 -10.20 11.29 -5.74
CA ASP A 66 -9.01 12.12 -5.88
C ASP A 66 -7.72 11.30 -5.74
N HIS A 67 -7.65 10.33 -4.82
CA HIS A 67 -6.50 9.41 -4.73
C HIS A 67 -6.37 8.58 -6.00
N VAL A 68 -7.48 8.02 -6.49
CA VAL A 68 -7.49 7.21 -7.71
C VAL A 68 -7.08 8.05 -8.92
N ALA A 69 -7.63 9.26 -9.07
CA ALA A 69 -7.28 10.15 -10.17
C ALA A 69 -5.81 10.60 -10.12
N ALA A 70 -5.26 10.87 -8.94
CA ALA A 70 -3.86 11.24 -8.77
C ALA A 70 -2.91 10.09 -9.16
N ILE A 71 -3.20 8.87 -8.69
CA ILE A 71 -2.42 7.66 -9.03
C ILE A 71 -2.51 7.38 -10.54
N ASP A 72 -3.69 7.47 -11.15
CA ASP A 72 -3.86 7.24 -12.59
C ASP A 72 -3.06 8.25 -13.41
N ASN A 73 -3.19 9.54 -13.12
CA ASN A 73 -2.48 10.58 -13.88
C ASN A 73 -0.95 10.41 -13.81
N ALA A 74 -0.43 10.14 -12.60
CA ALA A 74 1.00 9.87 -12.43
C ALA A 74 1.43 8.56 -13.12
N THR A 75 0.60 7.52 -13.10
CA THR A 75 0.84 6.25 -13.82
C THR A 75 0.93 6.49 -15.33
N ARG A 76 -0.07 7.18 -15.89
CA ARG A 76 -0.14 7.49 -17.33
C ARG A 76 1.05 8.33 -17.77
N LYS A 77 1.45 9.33 -16.99
CA LYS A 77 2.64 10.14 -17.27
C LYS A 77 3.92 9.30 -17.31
N LEU A 78 4.15 8.46 -16.31
CA LEU A 78 5.34 7.60 -16.27
C LEU A 78 5.34 6.57 -17.42
N MET A 79 4.19 6.01 -17.76
CA MET A 79 4.06 5.14 -18.92
C MET A 79 4.33 5.85 -20.25
N GLN A 80 3.92 7.12 -20.40
CA GLN A 80 4.26 7.95 -21.57
C GLN A 80 5.77 8.21 -21.69
N GLU A 81 6.49 8.28 -20.57
CA GLU A 81 7.95 8.35 -20.52
C GLU A 81 8.64 6.98 -20.74
N GLY A 82 7.87 5.92 -21.04
CA GLY A 82 8.39 4.57 -21.28
C GLY A 82 8.73 3.78 -20.00
N LYS A 83 8.33 4.27 -18.83
CA LYS A 83 8.57 3.63 -17.52
C LYS A 83 7.47 2.62 -17.16
N ARG A 84 7.70 1.80 -16.13
CA ARG A 84 6.75 0.80 -15.63
C ARG A 84 6.56 0.98 -14.11
N PRO A 85 5.64 1.87 -13.70
CA PRO A 85 5.58 2.39 -12.33
C PRO A 85 4.88 1.45 -11.34
N ILE A 86 5.43 0.25 -11.10
CA ILE A 86 4.83 -0.82 -10.27
C ILE A 86 4.67 -0.40 -8.80
N GLY A 87 5.58 0.42 -8.29
CA GLY A 87 5.58 0.86 -6.89
C GLY A 87 4.84 2.17 -6.64
N LEU A 88 4.26 2.81 -7.66
CA LEU A 88 3.71 4.17 -7.54
C LEU A 88 2.59 4.26 -6.49
N GLY A 89 1.63 3.33 -6.54
CA GLY A 89 0.54 3.29 -5.56
C GLY A 89 1.04 3.11 -4.12
N PHE A 90 2.06 2.28 -3.92
CA PHE A 90 2.68 2.07 -2.61
C PHE A 90 3.32 3.35 -2.06
N PHE A 91 4.13 4.05 -2.88
CA PHE A 91 4.77 5.30 -2.44
C PHE A 91 3.79 6.45 -2.30
N PHE A 92 2.74 6.50 -3.11
CA PHE A 92 1.67 7.48 -2.97
C PHE A 92 0.94 7.30 -1.63
N ALA A 93 0.54 6.07 -1.30
CA ALA A 93 -0.10 5.77 -0.01
C ALA A 93 0.83 6.08 1.17
N LEU A 94 2.10 5.67 1.08
CA LEU A 94 3.09 5.92 2.13
C LEU A 94 3.33 7.42 2.36
N GLY A 95 3.44 8.20 1.28
CA GLY A 95 3.58 9.65 1.38
C GLY A 95 2.33 10.32 1.97
N HIS A 96 1.15 9.95 1.48
CA HIS A 96 -0.11 10.52 1.95
C HIS A 96 -0.33 10.29 3.46
N SER A 97 -0.15 9.05 3.92
CA SER A 97 -0.29 8.69 5.34
C SER A 97 0.79 9.26 6.27
N THR A 98 1.87 9.84 5.75
CA THR A 98 2.90 10.51 6.58
C THR A 98 2.63 11.99 6.80
N VAL A 99 1.82 12.61 5.94
CA VAL A 99 1.55 14.06 5.96
C VAL A 99 0.15 14.34 6.48
N VAL A 100 -0.81 13.48 6.11
CA VAL A 100 -2.24 13.58 6.44
C VAL A 100 -2.58 12.49 7.44
#